data_AF-Q83BN8-F1
#
_entry.id   AF-Q83BN8-F1
#
_cell.length_a   1.000
_cell.length_b   1.000
_cell.length_c   1.000
_cell.angle_alpha   90.00
_cell.angle_beta   90.00
_cell.angle_gamma   90.00
#
_symmetry.space_group_name_H-M   'P 1'
#
loop_
_entity.id
_entity.type
_entity.pdbx_description
1 polymer ?
#
loop_
_entity_poly.entity_id
_entity_poly.type
_entity_poly.pdbx_seq_one_letter_code
_entity_poly.pdbx_strand_id
1 'polypeptide(L)'
;MNYWLLKSEPTSYSIDDLFREKNKITRWDGVRNYQARNFMRDGMKKGDLAFFYHSNCEKPGIVGVFEVVRESYPDLTALDPEDHHYDPKSTPDNPRWLMVDIKFRKKFPQVISLQELRQNPKLKDLLILRKGNRLSITPVSKAHWDAIMKLE
;
A
#
# COMPACT_ATOMS: atom_id res chain seq x y z
N MET A 1 11.50 12.71 0.03
CA MET A 1 11.14 11.31 0.29
C MET A 1 9.95 11.30 1.21
N ASN A 2 8.82 10.80 0.73
CA ASN A 2 7.59 10.62 1.49
C ASN A 2 7.49 9.19 2.01
N TYR A 3 6.57 8.99 2.95
CA TYR A 3 6.30 7.69 3.54
C TYR A 3 4.83 7.33 3.40
N TRP A 4 4.57 6.05 3.20
CA TRP A 4 3.24 5.55 2.89
C TRP A 4 2.92 4.29 3.69
N LEU A 5 1.65 3.91 3.66
CA LEU A 5 1.19 2.59 4.09
C LEU A 5 0.17 2.12 3.06
N LEU A 6 0.39 0.91 2.52
CA LEU A 6 -0.50 0.28 1.57
C LEU A 6 -0.96 -1.07 2.12
N LYS A 7 -2.26 -1.34 1.98
CA LYS A 7 -2.91 -2.54 2.50
C LYS A 7 -3.10 -3.56 1.38
N SER A 8 -2.78 -4.81 1.69
CA SER A 8 -3.12 -5.97 0.88
C SER A 8 -3.63 -7.09 1.76
N GLU A 9 -4.55 -7.90 1.27
CA GLU A 9 -4.96 -9.13 1.93
C GLU A 9 -3.91 -10.21 1.64
N PRO A 10 -3.35 -10.89 2.65
CA PRO A 10 -2.27 -11.85 2.43
C PRO A 10 -2.69 -13.07 1.61
N THR A 11 -3.99 -13.37 1.55
CA THR A 11 -4.56 -14.42 0.68
C THR A 11 -4.61 -14.01 -0.79
N SER A 12 -4.65 -12.71 -1.08
CA SER A 12 -4.61 -12.17 -2.44
C SER A 12 -3.17 -11.89 -2.87
N TYR A 13 -2.42 -11.14 -2.06
CA TYR A 13 -1.03 -10.81 -2.33
C TYR A 13 -0.27 -10.46 -1.05
N SER A 14 0.70 -11.29 -0.66
CA SER A 14 1.50 -11.12 0.55
C SER A 14 2.86 -10.47 0.27
N ILE A 15 3.57 -10.08 1.34
CA ILE A 15 4.94 -9.57 1.19
C ILE A 15 5.92 -10.67 0.76
N ASP A 16 5.59 -11.93 1.05
CA ASP A 16 6.37 -13.09 0.61
C ASP A 16 6.20 -13.33 -0.89
N ASP A 17 5.02 -13.03 -1.45
CA ASP A 17 4.80 -13.07 -2.90
C ASP A 17 5.64 -11.99 -3.58
N LEU A 18 5.60 -10.75 -3.07
CA LEU A 18 6.49 -9.67 -3.53
C LEU A 18 7.98 -10.04 -3.47
N PHE A 19 8.40 -10.75 -2.43
CA PHE A 19 9.78 -11.21 -2.29
C PHE A 19 10.16 -12.25 -3.35
N ARG A 20 9.21 -13.08 -3.79
CA ARG A 20 9.40 -14.13 -4.81
C ARG A 20 9.32 -13.60 -6.24
N GLU A 21 8.76 -12.41 -6.46
CA GLU A 21 8.68 -11.78 -7.78
C GLU A 21 10.04 -11.67 -8.47
N LYS A 22 10.01 -11.67 -9.81
CA LYS A 22 11.20 -11.36 -10.60
C LYS A 22 11.70 -9.95 -10.23
N ASN A 23 12.99 -9.85 -9.92
CA ASN A 23 13.62 -8.62 -9.41
C ASN A 23 13.02 -8.07 -8.09
N LYS A 24 12.12 -8.83 -7.45
CA LYS A 24 11.32 -8.44 -6.29
C LYS A 24 10.46 -7.21 -6.55
N ILE A 25 9.97 -7.07 -7.78
CA ILE A 25 9.17 -5.93 -8.24
C ILE A 25 7.80 -6.44 -8.68
N THR A 26 6.74 -5.73 -8.29
CA THR A 26 5.39 -5.98 -8.79
C THR A 26 4.66 -4.67 -9.08
N ARG A 27 3.51 -4.79 -9.72
CA ARG A 27 2.55 -3.71 -9.93
C ARG A 27 1.61 -3.65 -8.74
N TRP A 28 1.35 -2.46 -8.22
CA TRP A 28 0.34 -2.24 -7.20
C TRP A 28 -0.97 -1.77 -7.85
N ASP A 29 -1.70 -2.72 -8.42
CA ASP A 29 -2.96 -2.52 -9.14
C ASP A 29 -4.21 -2.62 -8.23
N GLY A 30 -5.40 -2.66 -8.84
CA GLY A 30 -6.66 -2.95 -8.15
C GLY A 30 -7.21 -1.82 -7.28
N VAL A 31 -6.56 -0.66 -7.23
CA VAL A 31 -7.03 0.48 -6.43
C VAL A 31 -8.28 1.09 -7.08
N ARG A 32 -9.43 0.95 -6.42
CA ARG A 32 -10.74 1.46 -6.86
C ARG A 32 -11.36 2.53 -5.95
N ASN A 33 -10.53 3.17 -5.13
CA ASN A 33 -10.93 4.32 -4.32
C ASN A 33 -10.27 5.60 -4.86
N TYR A 34 -11.07 6.63 -5.16
CA TYR A 34 -10.57 7.88 -5.75
C TYR A 34 -9.53 8.60 -4.89
N GLN A 35 -9.70 8.62 -3.57
CA GLN A 35 -8.74 9.28 -2.69
C GLN A 35 -7.43 8.49 -2.60
N ALA A 36 -7.50 7.16 -2.49
CA ALA A 36 -6.32 6.30 -2.55
C ALA A 36 -5.56 6.44 -3.89
N ARG A 37 -6.30 6.46 -5.00
CA ARG A 37 -5.74 6.75 -6.34
C ARG A 37 -5.04 8.11 -6.39
N ASN A 38 -5.69 9.15 -5.87
CA ASN A 38 -5.12 10.51 -5.87
C ASN A 38 -3.85 10.59 -5.02
N PHE A 39 -3.76 9.86 -3.89
CA PHE A 39 -2.51 9.78 -3.13
C PHE A 39 -1.35 9.22 -3.95
N MET A 40 -1.58 8.18 -4.75
CA MET A 40 -0.56 7.65 -5.66
C MET A 40 -0.20 8.68 -6.74
N ARG A 41 -1.22 9.24 -7.40
CA ARG A 41 -1.04 10.17 -8.54
C ARG A 41 -0.30 11.44 -8.15
N ASP A 42 -0.75 12.07 -7.08
CA ASP A 42 -0.34 13.43 -6.72
C ASP A 42 0.83 13.42 -5.74
N GLY A 43 1.00 12.33 -4.99
CA GLY A 43 1.94 12.27 -3.86
C GLY A 43 3.10 11.30 -4.02
N MET A 44 2.88 10.08 -4.52
CA MET A 44 3.93 9.06 -4.55
C MET A 44 4.99 9.38 -5.60
N LYS A 45 6.25 9.34 -5.18
CA LYS A 45 7.43 9.55 -6.02
C LYS A 45 8.35 8.36 -6.00
N LYS A 46 9.11 8.18 -7.09
CA LYS A 46 10.13 7.14 -7.15
C LYS A 46 11.13 7.33 -6.01
N GLY A 47 11.44 6.25 -5.28
CA GLY A 47 12.28 6.26 -4.09
C GLY A 47 11.53 6.48 -2.78
N ASP A 48 10.22 6.78 -2.80
CA ASP A 48 9.42 6.82 -1.58
C ASP A 48 9.30 5.41 -0.96
N LEU A 49 9.26 5.37 0.36
CA LEU A 49 9.13 4.12 1.12
C LEU A 49 7.72 3.94 1.66
N ALA A 50 7.32 2.69 1.82
CA ALA A 50 6.00 2.37 2.31
C ALA A 50 5.97 1.12 3.17
N PHE A 51 5.10 1.13 4.18
CA PHE A 51 4.77 -0.07 4.93
C PHE A 51 3.84 -0.97 4.12
N PHE A 52 4.18 -2.25 4.04
CA PHE A 52 3.29 -3.30 3.58
C PHE A 52 2.40 -3.72 4.76
N TYR A 53 1.10 -3.49 4.65
CA TYR A 53 0.14 -3.82 5.71
C TYR A 53 -0.73 -4.99 5.27
N HIS A 54 -0.74 -6.08 6.07
CA HIS A 54 -1.69 -7.17 5.89
C HIS A 54 -3.03 -6.82 6.51
N SER A 55 -4.07 -6.76 5.68
CA SER A 55 -5.47 -6.52 6.08
C SER A 55 -6.32 -7.78 5.93
N ASN A 56 -7.51 -7.76 6.54
CA ASN A 56 -8.53 -8.81 6.42
C ASN A 56 -7.98 -10.23 6.68
N CYS A 57 -7.14 -10.38 7.70
CA CYS A 57 -6.54 -11.65 8.09
C CYS A 57 -6.54 -11.81 9.61
N GLU A 58 -6.12 -12.98 10.09
CA GLU A 58 -6.09 -13.31 11.52
C GLU A 58 -5.21 -12.33 12.33
N LYS A 59 -4.07 -11.92 11.76
CA LYS A 59 -3.09 -11.03 12.41
C LYS A 59 -2.84 -9.78 11.56
N PRO A 60 -3.79 -8.82 11.53
CA PRO A 60 -3.63 -7.63 10.70
C PRO A 60 -2.56 -6.71 11.28
N GLY A 61 -1.72 -6.15 10.42
CA GLY A 61 -0.58 -5.34 10.86
C GLY A 61 0.43 -5.07 9.77
N ILE A 62 1.50 -4.37 10.14
CA ILE A 62 2.62 -4.05 9.26
C ILE A 62 3.59 -5.24 9.27
N VAL A 63 3.94 -5.72 8.07
CA VAL A 63 4.78 -6.91 7.89
C VAL A 63 6.13 -6.61 7.24
N GLY A 64 6.36 -5.38 6.81
CA GLY A 64 7.62 -4.96 6.22
C GLY A 64 7.52 -3.66 5.43
N VAL A 65 8.53 -3.43 4.61
CA VAL A 65 8.73 -2.21 3.82
C VAL A 65 9.00 -2.54 2.35
N PHE A 66 8.46 -1.71 1.48
CA PHE A 66 8.81 -1.66 0.06
C PHE A 66 9.12 -0.22 -0.37
N GLU A 67 9.65 -0.08 -1.59
CA GLU A 67 9.92 1.20 -2.24
C GLU A 67 9.11 1.35 -3.53
N VAL A 68 8.65 2.56 -3.82
CA VAL A 68 8.07 2.91 -5.12
C VAL A 68 9.19 3.03 -6.16
N VAL A 69 9.18 2.17 -7.18
CA VAL A 69 10.20 2.17 -8.25
C VAL A 69 9.70 2.75 -9.57
N ARG A 70 8.38 2.91 -9.72
CA ARG A 70 7.75 3.64 -10.83
C ARG A 70 6.57 4.47 -10.31
N GLU A 71 6.52 5.74 -10.72
CA GLU A 71 5.41 6.65 -10.40
C GLU A 71 4.12 6.24 -11.10
N SER A 72 2.99 6.85 -10.72
CA SER A 72 1.66 6.43 -11.14
C SER A 72 1.50 6.39 -12.67
N TYR A 73 0.86 5.33 -13.16
CA TYR A 73 0.49 5.16 -14.57
C TYR A 73 -0.84 4.38 -14.66
N PRO A 74 -1.50 4.34 -15.84
CA PRO A 74 -2.78 3.66 -16.01
C PRO A 74 -2.78 2.22 -15.50
N ASP A 75 -3.80 1.88 -14.71
CA ASP A 75 -4.02 0.52 -14.26
C ASP A 75 -4.69 -0.31 -15.37
N LEU A 76 -3.94 -1.29 -15.89
CA LEU A 76 -4.38 -2.12 -17.01
C LEU A 76 -5.47 -3.13 -16.61
N THR A 77 -5.55 -3.51 -15.33
CA THR A 77 -6.62 -4.40 -14.81
C THR A 77 -8.01 -3.77 -14.96
N ALA A 78 -8.10 -2.45 -15.02
CA ALA A 78 -9.36 -1.75 -15.25
C ALA A 78 -9.89 -1.91 -16.68
N LEU A 79 -9.05 -2.34 -17.62
CA LEU A 79 -9.38 -2.47 -19.04
C LEU A 79 -9.66 -3.91 -19.47
N ASP A 80 -9.40 -4.89 -18.59
CA ASP A 80 -9.56 -6.32 -18.87
C ASP A 80 -10.92 -6.82 -18.33
N PRO A 81 -11.88 -7.21 -19.19
CA PRO A 81 -13.19 -7.70 -18.77
C PRO A 81 -13.16 -8.96 -17.89
N GLU A 82 -12.07 -9.74 -17.94
CA GLU A 82 -11.92 -10.97 -17.15
C GLU A 82 -11.25 -10.71 -15.78
N ASP A 83 -10.72 -9.51 -15.55
CA ASP A 83 -10.13 -9.15 -14.27
C ASP A 83 -11.20 -8.74 -13.26
N HIS A 84 -11.03 -9.14 -12.00
CA HIS A 84 -11.93 -8.79 -10.90
C HIS A 84 -12.08 -7.28 -10.67
N HIS A 85 -11.13 -6.47 -11.13
CA HIS A 85 -11.13 -5.02 -10.99
C HIS A 85 -11.51 -4.27 -12.28
N TYR A 86 -12.08 -4.95 -13.27
CA TYR A 86 -12.57 -4.34 -14.50
C TYR A 86 -13.48 -3.13 -14.22
N ASP A 87 -13.32 -2.06 -15.00
CA ASP A 87 -14.23 -0.92 -14.98
C ASP A 87 -14.61 -0.54 -16.42
N PRO A 88 -15.85 -0.84 -16.88
CA PRO A 88 -16.28 -0.57 -18.25
C PRO A 88 -16.28 0.91 -18.64
N LYS A 89 -16.11 1.82 -17.67
CA LYS A 89 -16.03 3.26 -17.90
C LYS A 89 -14.57 3.76 -17.94
N SER A 90 -13.59 2.92 -17.65
CA SER A 90 -12.18 3.23 -17.83
C SER A 90 -11.76 2.86 -19.24
N THR A 91 -11.15 3.80 -19.98
CA THR A 91 -10.69 3.56 -21.35
C THR A 91 -9.20 3.86 -21.48
N PRO A 92 -8.51 3.39 -22.53
CA PRO A 92 -7.11 3.74 -22.78
C PRO A 92 -6.87 5.26 -22.86
N ASP A 93 -7.78 6.00 -23.50
CA ASP A 93 -7.69 7.47 -23.64
C ASP A 93 -8.09 8.23 -22.37
N ASN A 94 -8.88 7.60 -21.50
CA ASN A 94 -9.34 8.18 -20.23
C ASN A 94 -9.25 7.16 -19.08
N PRO A 95 -8.03 6.83 -18.63
CA PRO A 95 -7.83 5.83 -17.58
C PRO A 95 -8.29 6.40 -16.25
N ARG A 96 -9.33 5.79 -15.67
CA ARG A 96 -9.90 6.23 -14.38
C ARG A 96 -9.03 5.82 -13.20
N TRP A 97 -8.30 4.72 -13.36
CA TRP A 97 -7.53 4.06 -12.30
C TRP A 97 -6.05 4.04 -12.64
N LEU A 98 -5.24 4.08 -11.59
CA LEU A 98 -3.80 4.22 -11.67
C LEU A 98 -3.16 3.20 -10.74
N MET A 99 -1.97 2.75 -11.12
CA MET A 99 -1.11 1.86 -10.33
C MET A 99 0.32 2.40 -10.30
N VAL A 100 1.15 1.84 -9.43
CA VAL A 100 2.59 2.11 -9.31
C VAL A 100 3.37 0.80 -9.38
N ASP A 101 4.66 0.83 -9.67
CA ASP A 101 5.51 -0.34 -9.44
C ASP A 101 6.21 -0.21 -8.10
N ILE A 102 6.21 -1.29 -7.33
CA ILE A 102 6.84 -1.37 -6.02
C ILE A 102 7.93 -2.43 -5.98
N LYS A 103 8.92 -2.25 -5.13
CA LYS A 103 10.03 -3.18 -4.93
C LYS A 103 10.18 -3.55 -3.47
N PHE A 104 10.28 -4.85 -3.19
CA PHE A 104 10.61 -5.35 -1.86
C PHE A 104 11.86 -4.67 -1.30
N ARG A 105 11.79 -4.24 -0.02
CA ARG A 105 12.97 -3.76 0.71
C ARG A 105 13.28 -4.63 1.91
N LYS A 106 12.31 -4.84 2.80
CA LYS A 106 12.53 -5.56 4.06
C LYS A 106 11.26 -6.25 4.51
N LYS A 107 11.38 -7.47 5.02
CA LYS A 107 10.34 -8.14 5.80
C LYS A 107 10.70 -8.02 7.27
N PHE A 108 9.72 -7.69 8.11
CA PHE A 108 9.93 -7.61 9.55
C PHE A 108 9.95 -9.01 10.17
N PRO A 109 10.74 -9.22 11.24
CA PRO A 109 10.82 -10.52 11.90
C PRO A 109 9.50 -10.91 12.57
N GLN A 110 8.73 -9.91 13.01
CA GLN A 110 7.39 -10.06 13.59
C GLN A 110 6.43 -9.06 12.96
N VAL A 111 5.14 -9.38 12.99
CA VAL A 111 4.09 -8.46 12.56
C VAL A 111 3.90 -7.39 13.62
N ILE A 112 4.07 -6.12 13.25
CA ILE A 112 3.67 -5.00 14.11
C ILE A 112 2.14 -4.89 14.02
N SER A 113 1.46 -5.44 15.01
CA SER A 113 0.01 -5.67 14.95
C SER A 113 -0.80 -4.38 14.98
N LEU A 114 -2.03 -4.41 14.46
CA LEU A 114 -2.96 -3.28 14.60
C LEU A 114 -3.18 -2.88 16.06
N GLN A 115 -3.19 -3.85 16.98
CA GLN A 115 -3.34 -3.59 18.41
C GLN A 115 -2.14 -2.79 18.95
N GLU A 116 -0.93 -3.20 18.60
CA GLU A 116 0.30 -2.52 19.00
C GLU A 116 0.35 -1.08 18.45
N LEU A 117 -0.03 -0.90 17.18
CA LEU A 117 -0.14 0.43 16.58
C LEU A 117 -1.14 1.32 17.34
N ARG A 118 -2.27 0.77 17.80
CA ARG A 118 -3.29 1.49 18.60
C ARG A 118 -2.81 1.83 20.01
N GLN A 119 -1.99 0.99 20.61
CA GLN A 119 -1.47 1.18 21.96
C GLN A 119 -0.35 2.22 22.03
N ASN A 120 0.30 2.53 20.91
CA ASN A 120 1.39 3.50 20.86
C ASN A 120 0.86 4.95 20.80
N PRO A 121 1.07 5.79 21.83
CA PRO A 121 0.56 7.17 21.86
C PRO A 121 1.14 8.06 20.76
N LYS A 122 2.34 7.74 20.25
CA LYS A 122 2.97 8.48 19.14
C LYS A 122 2.25 8.27 17.81
N LEU A 123 1.38 7.26 17.72
CA LEU A 123 0.64 6.90 16.51
C LEU A 123 -0.84 7.29 16.58
N LYS A 124 -1.28 8.02 17.61
CA LYS A 124 -2.70 8.38 17.81
C LYS A 124 -3.37 9.01 16.58
N ASP A 125 -2.59 9.77 15.79
CA ASP A 125 -3.07 10.50 14.61
C ASP A 125 -2.80 9.76 13.30
N LEU A 126 -2.21 8.56 13.35
CA LEU A 126 -1.95 7.71 12.19
C LEU A 126 -3.26 7.42 11.47
N LEU A 127 -3.30 7.75 10.18
CA LEU A 127 -4.56 7.81 9.44
C LEU A 127 -5.30 6.46 9.42
N ILE A 128 -4.57 5.34 9.41
CA ILE A 128 -5.18 4.01 9.45
C ILE A 128 -5.93 3.68 10.74
N LEU A 129 -5.64 4.36 11.84
CA LEU A 129 -6.24 4.09 13.15
C LEU A 129 -7.54 4.88 13.38
N ARG A 130 -7.78 5.92 12.57
CA ARG A 130 -8.97 6.77 12.66
C ARG A 130 -10.25 5.96 12.45
N LYS A 131 -11.23 6.19 13.30
CA LYS A 131 -12.55 5.55 13.20
C LYS A 131 -13.16 5.82 11.83
N GLY A 132 -13.67 4.76 11.18
CA GLY A 132 -14.31 4.87 9.86
C GLY A 132 -13.34 4.94 8.68
N ASN A 133 -12.01 4.94 8.88
CA ASN A 133 -11.09 4.89 7.75
C ASN A 133 -11.29 3.59 6.93
N ARG A 134 -11.41 3.76 5.61
CA ARG A 134 -11.53 2.68 4.62
C ARG A 134 -10.47 2.79 3.51
N LEU A 135 -9.51 3.71 3.64
CA LEU A 135 -8.46 3.90 2.66
C LEU A 135 -7.47 2.72 2.70
N SER A 136 -7.17 2.17 1.52
CA SER A 136 -6.13 1.15 1.31
C SER A 136 -4.73 1.75 1.17
N ILE A 137 -4.65 3.03 0.79
CA ILE A 137 -3.40 3.78 0.66
C ILE A 137 -3.51 5.04 1.51
N THR A 138 -2.52 5.26 2.36
CA THR A 138 -2.52 6.42 3.27
C THR A 138 -1.11 7.01 3.39
N PRO A 139 -0.98 8.35 3.45
CA PRO A 139 0.29 8.98 3.77
C PRO A 139 0.68 8.71 5.23
N VAL A 140 1.98 8.59 5.48
CA VAL A 140 2.58 8.42 6.79
C VAL A 140 3.54 9.60 7.01
N SER A 141 3.37 10.32 8.13
CA SER A 141 4.31 11.39 8.48
C SER A 141 5.67 10.78 8.85
N LYS A 142 6.75 11.55 8.69
CA LYS A 142 8.09 11.10 9.13
C LYS A 142 8.09 10.68 10.60
N ALA A 143 7.40 11.41 11.47
CA ALA A 143 7.30 11.08 12.89
C ALA A 143 6.60 9.73 13.15
N HIS A 144 5.52 9.43 12.42
CA HIS A 144 4.85 8.12 12.51
C HIS A 144 5.73 7.00 11.94
N TRP A 145 6.40 7.25 10.81
CA TRP A 145 7.34 6.31 10.21
C TRP A 145 8.43 5.91 11.20
N ASP A 146 9.12 6.90 11.77
CA ASP A 146 10.20 6.68 12.74
C ASP A 146 9.71 5.99 14.01
N ALA A 147 8.47 6.26 14.44
CA ALA A 147 7.87 5.59 15.58
C ALA A 147 7.55 4.11 15.30
N ILE A 148 7.06 3.79 14.11
CA ILE A 148 6.78 2.40 13.69
C ILE A 148 8.09 1.62 13.49
N MET A 149 9.09 2.22 12.85
CA MET A 149 10.40 1.57 12.64
C MET A 149 11.13 1.22 13.94
N LYS A 150 10.76 1.82 15.08
CA LYS A 150 11.30 1.47 16.41
C LYS A 150 10.58 0.29 17.08
N LEU A 151 9.47 -0.17 16.51
CA LEU A 151 8.73 -1.36 16.95
C LEU A 151 9.19 -2.61 16.18
N GLU A 152 9.92 -2.43 15.09
CA GLU A 152 10.64 -3.50 14.40
C GLU A 152 11.78 -4.05 15.28
#